data_AF-A0A4U5NB38-F1
#
_entry.id   AF-A0A4U5NB38-F1
#
_cell.length_a   1.000
_cell.length_b   1.000
_cell.length_c   1.000
_cell.angle_alpha   90.00
_cell.angle_beta   90.00
_cell.angle_gamma   90.00
#
_symmetry.space_group_name_H-M   'P 1'
#
loop_
_entity.id
_entity.type
_entity.pdbx_description
1 polymer ?
#
loop_
_entity_poly.entity_id
_entity_poly.type
_entity_poly.pdbx_seq_one_letter_code
_entity_poly.pdbx_strand_id
1 'polypeptide(L)'
;MSYVVGVASQENHEENNNERLDLTHRMDPTSTDMLLPHETLLRAAISLKNQVVEVTWERDGKTGTGIDPTVYTGLLGTAFTCMRSYEVTGDEQDLLLCSEIVDTCSVSARTSSRHITFLCGRGGLYALGAVAASYKGDRRRRDFFLNLFLEVAQERALPVGPEEGGFGMSYELMYGRAGFLWAALFINKHLGEGTLPCDLLMPVVDAVLAGGRAGASDNAACPLMYRWHGTRYWGAANGLAGILQVLLHFPLSIEDVEDVKATLRYMMSNRFPHSGNYPSSEGNPRDKLVQWSHGATGMAITLCKASEMFPNDREFRNAAIEAGEVVWKSGLVKKVGLADGAAGNAYAFLSLYRLTGESIYEERANAFASFLYHNASELVTIGDARGANHAFSLFQGLAGTACLWFDILKPESSRFPGYEL
;
A
#
# COMPACT_ATOMS: atom_id res chain seq x y z
N MET A 1 24.06 16.64 -13.13
CA MET A 1 24.02 15.38 -13.89
C MET A 1 23.96 14.24 -12.87
N SER A 2 22.75 13.87 -12.46
CA SER A 2 22.07 12.60 -12.81
C SER A 2 22.28 11.50 -11.75
N TYR A 3 21.54 11.60 -10.64
CA TYR A 3 21.29 10.52 -9.67
C TYR A 3 19.93 9.81 -9.94
N VAL A 4 19.33 10.04 -11.12
CA VAL A 4 17.95 9.61 -11.44
C VAL A 4 17.89 8.21 -12.09
N VAL A 5 19.02 7.54 -12.28
CA VAL A 5 19.08 6.27 -13.04
C VAL A 5 18.92 5.01 -12.16
N GLY A 6 18.92 5.12 -10.83
CA GLY A 6 18.98 3.95 -9.94
C GLY A 6 17.68 3.15 -9.76
N VAL A 7 16.51 3.79 -9.83
CA VAL A 7 15.23 3.15 -9.44
C VAL A 7 14.55 2.47 -10.64
N ALA A 8 14.54 3.11 -11.80
CA ALA A 8 13.91 2.58 -13.01
C ALA A 8 14.61 1.32 -13.58
N SER A 9 15.90 1.14 -13.32
CA SER A 9 16.62 -0.07 -13.74
C SER A 9 16.32 -1.28 -12.86
N GLN A 10 15.87 -1.10 -11.61
CA GLN A 10 15.55 -2.24 -10.73
C GLN A 10 14.19 -2.86 -11.07
N GLU A 11 13.16 -2.06 -11.35
CA GLU A 11 11.81 -2.58 -11.64
C GLU A 11 11.75 -3.45 -12.91
N ASN A 12 12.46 -3.07 -13.99
CA ASN A 12 12.56 -3.89 -15.20
C ASN A 12 13.39 -5.18 -15.00
N HIS A 13 14.26 -5.23 -13.98
CA HIS A 13 15.02 -6.42 -13.62
C HIS A 13 14.29 -7.32 -12.59
N GLU A 14 13.31 -6.80 -11.85
CA GLU A 14 12.50 -7.55 -10.88
C GLU A 14 11.51 -8.53 -11.53
N GLU A 15 11.08 -8.29 -12.78
CA GLU A 15 10.18 -9.19 -13.52
C GLU A 15 10.76 -10.59 -13.79
N ASN A 16 12.09 -10.74 -13.72
CA ASN A 16 12.75 -12.01 -14.07
C ASN A 16 12.92 -12.99 -12.90
N ASN A 17 12.76 -12.56 -11.64
CA ASN A 17 13.18 -13.35 -10.49
C ASN A 17 12.07 -13.72 -9.48
N ASN A 18 10.81 -13.31 -9.68
CA ASN A 18 9.71 -13.72 -8.81
C ASN A 18 9.09 -15.05 -9.26
N GLU A 19 9.88 -16.11 -9.24
CA GLU A 19 9.43 -17.46 -9.59
C GLU A 19 8.43 -17.98 -8.53
N ARG A 20 7.28 -18.48 -9.01
CA ARG A 20 6.29 -19.20 -8.21
C ARG A 20 6.97 -20.32 -7.41
N LEU A 21 6.56 -20.52 -6.17
CA LEU A 21 6.98 -21.69 -5.40
C LEU A 21 6.30 -22.93 -6.01
N ASP A 22 7.07 -23.76 -6.71
CA ASP A 22 6.64 -25.12 -7.03
C ASP A 22 6.59 -25.91 -5.71
N LEU A 23 5.37 -26.23 -5.25
CA LEU A 23 5.09 -26.97 -4.01
C LEU A 23 5.49 -28.47 -4.09
N THR A 24 6.54 -28.80 -4.82
CA THR A 24 7.09 -30.16 -4.84
C THR A 24 8.08 -30.31 -3.68
N HIS A 25 7.56 -30.78 -2.55
CA HIS A 25 8.26 -31.12 -1.30
C HIS A 25 8.54 -30.00 -0.29
N ARG A 26 7.48 -29.51 0.37
CA ARG A 26 7.28 -29.44 1.84
C ARG A 26 6.23 -28.35 2.13
N MET A 27 5.25 -28.71 2.95
CA MET A 27 4.11 -27.89 3.42
C MET A 27 2.91 -27.83 2.47
N ASP A 28 1.88 -28.59 2.84
CA ASP A 28 0.52 -28.43 2.35
C ASP A 28 -0.15 -27.32 3.20
N PRO A 29 -0.48 -26.15 2.63
CA PRO A 29 -1.11 -25.06 3.37
C PRO A 29 -2.53 -25.39 3.85
N THR A 30 -3.09 -26.55 3.50
CA THR A 30 -4.44 -26.97 3.88
C THR A 30 -4.52 -27.83 5.15
N SER A 31 -3.41 -28.20 5.79
CA SER A 31 -3.48 -28.94 7.05
C SER A 31 -3.94 -28.03 8.19
N THR A 32 -5.15 -28.28 8.70
CA THR A 32 -5.79 -27.57 9.83
C THR A 32 -4.98 -27.55 11.13
N ASP A 33 -3.95 -28.38 11.27
CA ASP A 33 -2.98 -28.38 12.38
C ASP A 33 -1.96 -27.22 12.34
N MET A 34 -2.03 -26.29 11.37
CA MET A 34 -1.08 -25.17 11.20
C MET A 34 -1.60 -23.78 11.57
N LEU A 35 -2.80 -23.65 12.14
CA LEU A 35 -3.27 -22.35 12.66
C LEU A 35 -2.54 -22.03 13.96
N LEU A 36 -1.77 -20.94 13.95
CA LEU A 36 -1.04 -20.49 15.14
C LEU A 36 -2.03 -19.91 16.17
N PRO A 37 -1.91 -20.27 17.46
CA PRO A 37 -2.68 -19.60 18.50
C PRO A 37 -2.43 -18.08 18.49
N HIS A 38 -3.46 -17.27 18.73
CA HIS A 38 -3.36 -15.80 18.79
C HIS A 38 -2.20 -15.32 19.68
N GLU A 39 -2.00 -15.97 20.82
CA GLU A 39 -0.91 -15.62 21.75
C GLU A 39 0.48 -15.85 21.16
N THR A 40 0.64 -16.93 20.38
CA THR A 40 1.89 -17.22 19.66
C THR A 40 2.15 -16.19 18.58
N LEU A 41 1.11 -15.85 17.80
CA LEU A 41 1.23 -14.87 16.73
C LEU A 41 1.52 -13.46 17.26
N LEU A 42 0.88 -13.07 18.37
CA LEU A 42 1.15 -11.80 19.06
C LEU A 42 2.59 -11.72 19.55
N ARG A 43 3.10 -12.78 20.21
CA ARG A 43 4.50 -12.84 20.63
C ARG A 43 5.46 -12.74 19.45
N ALA A 44 5.15 -13.39 18.33
CA ALA A 44 5.92 -13.31 17.10
C ALA A 44 5.93 -11.90 16.50
N ALA A 45 4.77 -11.23 16.45
CA ALA A 45 4.62 -9.85 15.96
C ALA A 45 5.45 -8.86 16.78
N ILE A 46 5.36 -8.93 18.11
CA ILE A 46 6.14 -8.09 19.02
C ILE A 46 7.65 -8.36 18.84
N SER A 47 8.05 -9.63 18.78
CA SER A 47 9.46 -10.00 18.59
C SER A 47 10.01 -9.47 17.26
N LEU A 48 9.25 -9.61 16.17
CA LEU A 48 9.68 -9.15 14.85
C LEU A 48 9.72 -7.63 14.75
N LYS A 49 8.74 -6.93 15.34
CA LYS A 49 8.75 -5.46 15.49
C LYS A 49 9.98 -4.99 16.26
N ASN A 50 10.32 -5.64 17.37
CA ASN A 50 11.51 -5.29 18.16
C ASN A 50 12.80 -5.49 17.35
N GLN A 51 12.88 -6.55 16.55
CA GLN A 51 14.00 -6.78 15.65
C GLN A 51 14.11 -5.71 14.56
N VAL A 52 12.99 -5.30 13.97
CA VAL A 52 12.96 -4.18 13.00
C VAL A 52 13.51 -2.92 13.64
N VAL A 53 13.01 -2.54 14.82
CA VAL A 53 13.48 -1.35 15.56
C VAL A 53 14.97 -1.42 15.87
N GLU A 54 15.44 -2.55 16.39
CA GLU A 54 16.86 -2.76 16.71
C GLU A 54 17.76 -2.53 15.49
N VAL A 55 17.35 -2.98 14.30
CA VAL A 55 18.14 -2.82 13.08
C VAL A 55 18.02 -1.39 12.52
N THR A 56 16.80 -0.91 12.29
CA THR A 56 16.60 0.33 11.53
C THR A 56 16.79 1.58 12.37
N TRP A 57 16.50 1.52 13.67
CA TRP A 57 16.53 2.69 14.56
C TRP A 57 17.78 2.72 15.45
N GLU A 58 18.04 1.65 16.18
CA GLU A 58 19.11 1.62 17.18
C GLU A 58 20.51 1.55 16.54
N ARG A 59 20.68 0.75 15.50
CA ARG A 59 21.98 0.62 14.79
C ARG A 59 22.19 1.70 13.75
N ASP A 60 21.19 1.91 12.89
CA ASP A 60 21.35 2.74 11.70
C ASP A 60 20.80 4.17 11.90
N GLY A 61 19.62 4.29 12.53
CA GLY A 61 18.86 5.55 12.62
C GLY A 61 19.46 6.64 13.51
N LYS A 62 20.14 6.30 14.61
CA LYS A 62 20.72 7.29 15.55
C LYS A 62 21.93 8.05 15.02
N THR A 63 22.55 7.59 13.93
CA THR A 63 23.77 8.20 13.37
C THR A 63 23.50 9.43 12.49
N GLY A 64 22.23 9.66 12.08
CA GLY A 64 21.77 10.90 11.43
C GLY A 64 22.18 11.10 9.97
N THR A 65 23.13 10.34 9.42
CA THR A 65 23.58 10.47 8.03
C THR A 65 22.91 9.45 7.11
N GLY A 66 22.21 9.91 6.07
CA GLY A 66 21.65 9.02 5.04
C GLY A 66 20.30 8.36 5.38
N ILE A 67 19.55 8.91 6.34
CA ILE A 67 18.22 8.41 6.71
C ILE A 67 17.26 8.53 5.51
N ASP A 68 16.70 7.41 5.07
CA ASP A 68 15.52 7.37 4.20
C ASP A 68 14.27 7.67 5.04
N PRO A 69 13.62 8.84 4.87
CA PRO A 69 12.48 9.23 5.68
C PRO A 69 11.15 8.76 5.08
N THR A 70 11.14 7.79 4.15
CA THR A 70 9.90 7.30 3.52
C THR A 70 9.20 6.25 4.38
N VAL A 71 7.88 6.10 4.18
CA VAL A 71 7.09 5.02 4.78
C VAL A 71 7.34 3.70 4.06
N TYR A 72 7.60 3.75 2.75
CA TYR A 72 7.77 2.58 1.90
C TYR A 72 8.98 1.73 2.30
N THR A 73 10.18 2.29 2.15
CA THR A 73 11.46 1.61 2.44
C THR A 73 12.17 2.14 3.68
N GLY A 74 11.81 3.33 4.12
CA GLY A 74 12.54 4.09 5.11
C GLY A 74 12.08 3.91 6.55
N LEU A 75 12.61 4.80 7.38
CA LEU A 75 12.47 4.76 8.83
C LEU A 75 11.03 5.11 9.29
N LEU A 76 10.25 5.83 8.48
CA LEU A 76 8.82 6.00 8.79
C LEU A 76 8.04 4.69 8.64
N GLY A 77 8.53 3.73 7.86
CA GLY A 77 7.98 2.38 7.84
C GLY A 77 8.10 1.73 9.23
N THR A 78 9.25 1.89 9.89
CA THR A 78 9.45 1.45 11.29
C THR A 78 8.54 2.18 12.26
N ALA A 79 8.39 3.50 12.12
CA ALA A 79 7.46 4.28 12.95
C ALA A 79 6.01 3.78 12.79
N PHE A 80 5.59 3.50 11.56
CA PHE A 80 4.25 2.96 11.29
C PHE A 80 4.05 1.59 11.94
N THR A 81 5.04 0.68 11.87
CA THR A 81 4.97 -0.62 12.55
C THR A 81 4.88 -0.48 14.07
N CYS A 82 5.55 0.51 14.67
CA CYS A 82 5.41 0.81 16.10
C CYS A 82 4.00 1.33 16.44
N MET A 83 3.46 2.26 15.64
CA MET A 83 2.09 2.73 15.80
C MET A 83 1.07 1.57 15.72
N ARG A 84 1.27 0.66 14.77
CA ARG A 84 0.39 -0.50 14.59
C ARG A 84 0.48 -1.49 15.74
N SER A 85 1.68 -1.69 16.31
CA SER A 85 1.86 -2.43 17.56
C SER A 85 1.06 -1.79 18.70
N TYR A 86 1.20 -0.48 18.92
CA TYR A 86 0.44 0.26 19.93
C TYR A 86 -1.08 0.09 19.78
N GLU A 87 -1.61 0.18 18.57
CA GLU A 87 -3.07 0.05 18.35
C GLU A 87 -3.61 -1.35 18.67
N VAL A 88 -2.75 -2.38 18.67
CA VAL A 88 -3.12 -3.73 19.07
C VAL A 88 -2.87 -3.99 20.55
N THR A 89 -1.72 -3.57 21.07
CA THR A 89 -1.23 -3.92 22.42
C THR A 89 -1.56 -2.89 23.50
N GLY A 90 -1.76 -1.63 23.12
CA GLY A 90 -1.83 -0.49 24.04
C GLY A 90 -0.50 -0.11 24.67
N ASP A 91 0.65 -0.59 24.14
CA ASP A 91 1.97 -0.26 24.68
C ASP A 91 2.39 1.17 24.32
N GLU A 92 2.26 2.07 25.29
CA GLU A 92 2.64 3.49 25.16
C GLU A 92 4.11 3.70 24.76
N GLN A 93 5.01 2.74 25.04
CA GLN A 93 6.41 2.84 24.61
C GLN A 93 6.56 2.75 23.09
N ASP A 94 5.74 1.93 22.42
CA ASP A 94 5.75 1.84 20.96
C ASP A 94 5.22 3.14 20.34
N LEU A 95 4.23 3.79 20.96
CA LEU A 95 3.73 5.10 20.51
C LEU A 95 4.76 6.23 20.74
N LEU A 96 5.47 6.19 21.87
CA LEU A 96 6.59 7.11 22.15
C LEU A 96 7.68 6.96 21.10
N LEU A 97 8.11 5.74 20.81
CA LEU A 97 9.12 5.43 19.81
C LEU A 97 8.69 5.85 18.40
N CYS A 98 7.44 5.59 18.02
CA CYS A 98 6.86 6.09 16.76
C CYS A 98 7.07 7.60 16.62
N SER A 99 6.77 8.36 17.68
CA SER A 99 6.93 9.81 17.69
C SER A 99 8.38 10.28 17.63
N GLU A 100 9.30 9.61 18.32
CA GLU A 100 10.74 9.93 18.28
C GLU A 100 11.32 9.72 16.88
N ILE A 101 10.94 8.63 16.22
CA ILE A 101 11.33 8.34 14.84
C ILE A 101 10.79 9.40 13.89
N VAL A 102 9.49 9.74 14.00
CA VAL A 102 8.87 10.81 13.20
C VAL A 102 9.61 12.13 13.37
N ASP A 103 9.93 12.51 14.61
CA ASP A 103 10.64 13.75 14.90
C ASP A 103 12.04 13.74 14.28
N THR A 104 12.73 12.62 14.31
CA THR A 104 14.05 12.47 13.67
C THR A 104 13.96 12.57 12.16
N CYS A 105 12.99 11.89 11.54
CA CYS A 105 12.69 12.03 10.11
C CYS A 105 12.34 13.48 9.75
N SER A 106 11.68 14.23 10.63
CA SER A 106 11.30 15.63 10.37
C SER A 106 12.48 16.59 10.25
N VAL A 107 13.59 16.30 10.94
CA VAL A 107 14.84 17.04 10.84
C VAL A 107 15.53 16.73 9.50
N SER A 108 15.55 15.46 9.10
CA SER A 108 16.23 14.99 7.89
C SER A 108 15.46 15.26 6.59
N ALA A 109 14.11 15.25 6.61
CA ALA A 109 13.28 15.33 5.42
C ALA A 109 13.27 16.72 4.74
N ARG A 110 13.65 17.78 5.47
CA ARG A 110 13.70 19.15 4.92
C ARG A 110 14.69 19.32 3.76
N THR A 111 15.63 18.39 3.61
CA THR A 111 16.70 18.45 2.61
C THR A 111 16.66 17.29 1.59
N SER A 112 15.85 16.25 1.80
CA SER A 112 16.00 14.96 1.08
C SER A 112 14.82 14.52 0.21
N SER A 113 13.55 14.77 0.57
CA SER A 113 12.40 14.24 -0.19
C SER A 113 11.65 15.32 -0.97
N ARG A 114 11.61 15.17 -2.29
CA ARG A 114 10.83 16.03 -3.20
C ARG A 114 9.38 15.58 -3.34
N HIS A 115 9.08 14.33 -3.03
CA HIS A 115 7.75 13.76 -3.19
C HIS A 115 6.82 14.19 -2.05
N ILE A 116 5.52 14.14 -2.33
CA ILE A 116 4.46 14.66 -1.45
C ILE A 116 3.47 13.59 -0.99
N THR A 117 3.66 12.35 -1.43
CA THR A 117 2.76 11.23 -1.16
C THR A 117 2.94 10.64 0.24
N PHE A 118 2.00 9.80 0.66
CA PHE A 118 2.12 9.05 1.90
C PHE A 118 3.33 8.09 1.90
N LEU A 119 3.47 7.28 0.84
CA LEU A 119 4.44 6.19 0.84
C LEU A 119 5.88 6.65 0.64
N CYS A 120 6.10 7.56 -0.31
CA CYS A 120 7.44 7.92 -0.75
C CYS A 120 7.80 9.40 -0.50
N GLY A 121 6.94 10.14 0.18
CA GLY A 121 7.04 11.60 0.27
C GLY A 121 6.86 12.18 1.67
N ARG A 122 6.93 13.51 1.71
CA ARG A 122 6.70 14.30 2.93
C ARG A 122 5.26 14.21 3.44
N GLY A 123 4.31 13.83 2.58
CA GLY A 123 2.93 13.58 2.99
C GLY A 123 2.82 12.51 4.06
N GLY A 124 3.61 11.42 3.95
CA GLY A 124 3.65 10.36 4.95
C GLY A 124 4.19 10.82 6.30
N LEU A 125 5.28 11.59 6.27
CA LEU A 125 5.87 12.19 7.46
C LEU A 125 4.86 13.05 8.23
N TYR A 126 4.19 13.96 7.52
CA TYR A 126 3.28 14.91 8.15
C TYR A 126 1.99 14.24 8.59
N ALA A 127 1.45 13.32 7.78
CA ALA A 127 0.26 12.56 8.13
C ALA A 127 0.49 11.67 9.35
N LEU A 128 1.55 10.84 9.34
CA LEU A 128 1.89 9.96 10.46
C LEU A 128 2.24 10.76 11.72
N GLY A 129 2.97 11.87 11.57
CA GLY A 129 3.32 12.72 12.71
C GLY A 129 2.13 13.42 13.34
N ALA A 130 1.16 13.88 12.55
CA ALA A 130 -0.07 14.45 13.08
C ALA A 130 -0.89 13.41 13.85
N VAL A 131 -1.01 12.18 13.32
CA VAL A 131 -1.74 11.09 13.96
C VAL A 131 -1.07 10.62 15.24
N ALA A 132 0.24 10.33 15.22
CA ALA A 132 0.99 9.91 16.40
C ALA A 132 0.94 10.96 17.51
N ALA A 133 1.08 12.25 17.17
CA ALA A 133 0.96 13.34 18.14
C ALA A 133 -0.46 13.43 18.73
N SER A 134 -1.49 13.20 17.92
CA SER A 134 -2.88 13.19 18.40
C SER A 134 -3.15 12.04 19.37
N TYR A 135 -2.66 10.83 19.07
CA TYR A 135 -2.78 9.68 19.97
C TYR A 135 -2.10 9.93 21.32
N LYS A 136 -0.96 10.64 21.34
CA LYS A 136 -0.28 11.06 22.58
C LYS A 136 -0.96 12.21 23.32
N GLY A 137 -2.00 12.82 22.74
CA GLY A 137 -2.62 14.04 23.28
C GLY A 137 -1.78 15.31 23.12
N ASP A 138 -0.71 15.29 22.31
CA ASP A 138 0.14 16.46 22.04
C ASP A 138 -0.46 17.31 20.91
N ARG A 139 -1.38 18.21 21.29
CA ARG A 139 -2.05 19.12 20.36
C ARG A 139 -1.07 20.03 19.62
N ARG A 140 0.01 20.47 20.27
CA ARG A 140 0.98 21.40 19.66
C ARG A 140 1.74 20.70 18.54
N ARG A 141 2.19 19.48 18.76
CA ARG A 141 2.87 18.67 17.72
C ARG A 141 1.92 18.27 16.60
N ARG A 142 0.69 17.89 16.94
CA ARG A 142 -0.34 17.60 15.94
C ARG A 142 -0.54 18.78 14.99
N ASP A 143 -0.78 19.97 15.55
CA ASP A 143 -1.03 21.18 14.76
C ASP A 143 0.21 21.59 13.94
N PHE A 144 1.42 21.37 14.46
CA PHE A 144 2.66 21.56 13.72
C PHE A 144 2.72 20.70 12.46
N PHE A 145 2.46 19.39 12.57
CA PHE A 145 2.48 18.51 11.40
C PHE A 145 1.34 18.76 10.43
N LEU A 146 0.14 19.11 10.94
CA LEU A 146 -0.99 19.51 10.08
C LEU A 146 -0.66 20.76 9.27
N ASN A 147 -0.04 21.77 9.87
CA ASN A 147 0.37 22.98 9.14
C ASN A 147 1.39 22.65 8.04
N LEU A 148 2.35 21.76 8.30
CA LEU A 148 3.29 21.29 7.27
C LEU A 148 2.59 20.52 6.14
N PHE A 149 1.58 19.72 6.45
CA PHE A 149 0.77 19.06 5.42
C PHE A 149 -0.01 20.08 4.59
N LEU A 150 -0.62 21.08 5.23
CA LEU A 150 -1.34 22.15 4.55
C LEU A 150 -0.42 22.98 3.64
N GLU A 151 0.84 23.22 4.03
CA GLU A 151 1.85 23.84 3.16
C GLU A 151 2.11 23.02 1.89
N VAL A 152 2.22 21.69 2.02
CA VAL A 152 2.33 20.78 0.86
C VAL A 152 1.08 20.80 0.00
N ALA A 153 -0.11 20.90 0.62
CA ALA A 153 -1.37 21.00 -0.11
C ALA A 153 -1.50 22.29 -0.95
N GLN A 154 -0.68 23.31 -0.71
CA GLN A 154 -0.59 24.51 -1.55
C GLN A 154 0.31 24.34 -2.79
N GLU A 155 0.90 23.16 -3.01
CA GLU A 155 1.71 22.90 -4.21
C GLU A 155 0.88 23.11 -5.48
N ARG A 156 1.33 24.02 -6.34
CA ARG A 156 0.54 24.46 -7.52
C ARG A 156 0.28 23.33 -8.50
N ALA A 157 1.18 22.35 -8.58
CA ALA A 157 1.02 21.21 -9.48
C ALA A 157 -0.13 20.28 -9.09
N LEU A 158 -0.55 20.23 -7.82
CA LEU A 158 -1.57 19.31 -7.31
C LEU A 158 -2.93 19.46 -8.02
N PRO A 159 -3.56 20.65 -8.03
CA PRO A 159 -4.88 20.83 -8.66
C PRO A 159 -4.81 21.02 -10.18
N VAL A 160 -3.61 21.01 -10.77
CA VAL A 160 -3.49 21.32 -12.20
C VAL A 160 -3.78 20.09 -13.04
N GLY A 161 -4.79 20.21 -13.90
CA GLY A 161 -5.16 19.22 -14.90
C GLY A 161 -4.28 19.20 -16.15
N PRO A 162 -4.57 18.30 -17.10
CA PRO A 162 -3.78 18.14 -18.33
C PRO A 162 -3.85 19.34 -19.28
N GLU A 163 -4.97 20.06 -19.34
CA GLU A 163 -5.15 21.23 -20.22
C GLU A 163 -4.19 22.38 -19.88
N GLU A 164 -3.78 22.46 -18.62
CA GLU A 164 -2.84 23.44 -18.08
C GLU A 164 -1.40 22.91 -18.06
N GLY A 165 -1.14 21.78 -18.72
CA GLY A 165 0.19 21.17 -18.89
C GLY A 165 0.57 20.14 -17.83
N GLY A 166 -0.30 19.87 -16.84
CA GLY A 166 -0.15 18.82 -15.81
C GLY A 166 1.06 18.94 -14.87
N PHE A 167 1.96 19.90 -15.13
CA PHE A 167 3.24 20.17 -14.44
C PHE A 167 4.16 18.95 -14.23
N GLY A 168 3.97 17.88 -15.00
CA GLY A 168 4.78 16.66 -14.91
C GLY A 168 4.58 15.83 -13.63
N MET A 169 3.63 16.18 -12.76
CA MET A 169 3.28 15.38 -11.57
C MET A 169 2.47 14.15 -12.01
N SER A 170 2.85 12.98 -11.50
CA SER A 170 2.12 11.72 -11.79
C SER A 170 0.76 11.67 -11.09
N TYR A 171 -0.05 10.68 -11.46
CA TYR A 171 -1.38 10.48 -10.86
C TYR A 171 -1.41 9.31 -9.86
N GLU A 172 -0.44 8.41 -9.93
CA GLU A 172 -0.43 7.15 -9.18
C GLU A 172 -0.14 7.30 -7.67
N LEU A 173 -0.23 6.18 -6.94
CA LEU A 173 -0.25 6.16 -5.48
C LEU A 173 1.13 6.41 -4.84
N MET A 174 2.20 5.94 -5.48
CA MET A 174 3.56 6.02 -4.93
C MET A 174 4.12 7.43 -4.99
N TYR A 175 3.96 8.13 -6.11
CA TYR A 175 4.61 9.44 -6.34
C TYR A 175 3.67 10.56 -6.79
N GLY A 176 2.41 10.25 -7.06
CA GLY A 176 1.46 11.14 -7.71
C GLY A 176 0.36 11.72 -6.83
N ARG A 177 -0.62 12.33 -7.50
CA ARG A 177 -1.79 12.97 -6.88
C ARG A 177 -2.62 12.02 -6.02
N ALA A 178 -2.82 10.77 -6.46
CA ALA A 178 -3.53 9.78 -5.65
C ALA A 178 -2.81 9.49 -4.32
N GLY A 179 -1.48 9.43 -4.33
CA GLY A 179 -0.68 9.25 -3.11
C GLY A 179 -0.75 10.41 -2.12
N PHE A 180 -0.93 11.63 -2.62
CA PHE A 180 -1.20 12.81 -1.78
C PHE A 180 -2.62 12.76 -1.20
N LEU A 181 -3.62 12.49 -2.04
CA LEU A 181 -5.02 12.36 -1.62
C LEU A 181 -5.19 11.27 -0.57
N TRP A 182 -4.51 10.12 -0.72
CA TRP A 182 -4.50 9.06 0.27
C TRP A 182 -3.95 9.53 1.62
N ALA A 183 -2.86 10.30 1.63
CA ALA A 183 -2.30 10.88 2.86
C ALA A 183 -3.31 11.81 3.57
N ALA A 184 -4.07 12.60 2.80
CA ALA A 184 -5.10 13.47 3.33
C ALA A 184 -6.28 12.67 3.93
N LEU A 185 -6.72 11.61 3.24
CA LEU A 185 -7.74 10.71 3.75
C LEU A 185 -7.31 10.00 5.03
N PHE A 186 -6.04 9.59 5.13
CA PHE A 186 -5.47 9.01 6.36
C PHE A 186 -5.56 9.99 7.54
N ILE A 187 -5.24 11.27 7.32
CA ILE A 187 -5.40 12.31 8.35
C ILE A 187 -6.87 12.41 8.79
N ASN A 188 -7.81 12.53 7.85
CA ASN A 188 -9.24 12.63 8.17
C ASN A 188 -9.75 11.40 8.93
N LYS A 189 -9.31 10.20 8.51
CA LYS A 189 -9.72 8.95 9.15
C LYS A 189 -9.33 8.91 10.63
N HIS A 190 -8.12 9.34 10.95
CA HIS A 190 -7.57 9.22 12.31
C HIS A 190 -7.84 10.44 13.21
N LEU A 191 -7.98 11.64 12.64
CA LEU A 191 -8.20 12.88 13.40
C LEU A 191 -9.65 13.35 13.40
N GLY A 192 -10.50 12.75 12.56
CA GLY A 192 -11.90 13.07 12.41
C GLY A 192 -12.22 13.64 11.03
N GLU A 193 -13.39 13.25 10.52
CA GLU A 193 -13.92 13.73 9.24
C GLU A 193 -13.94 15.26 9.19
N GLY A 194 -13.44 15.83 8.09
CA GLY A 194 -13.35 17.28 7.90
C GLY A 194 -12.12 17.96 8.50
N THR A 195 -11.16 17.22 9.09
CA THR A 195 -9.87 17.79 9.50
C THR A 195 -9.17 18.51 8.35
N LEU A 196 -9.16 17.87 7.18
CA LEU A 196 -8.84 18.47 5.89
C LEU A 196 -10.16 18.61 5.10
N PRO A 197 -10.58 19.82 4.74
CA PRO A 197 -11.87 20.07 4.12
C PRO A 197 -11.92 19.57 2.67
N CYS A 198 -13.09 19.15 2.21
CA CYS A 198 -13.29 18.72 0.82
C CYS A 198 -12.89 19.79 -0.20
N ASP A 199 -13.15 21.07 0.09
CA ASP A 199 -12.80 22.19 -0.81
C ASP A 199 -11.28 22.28 -1.10
N LEU A 200 -10.45 21.75 -0.19
CA LEU A 200 -9.01 21.64 -0.41
C LEU A 200 -8.64 20.47 -1.33
N LEU A 201 -9.39 19.37 -1.25
CA LEU A 201 -9.02 18.09 -1.87
C LEU A 201 -9.69 17.87 -3.23
N MET A 202 -10.94 18.33 -3.40
CA MET A 202 -11.71 18.13 -4.63
C MET A 202 -11.03 18.69 -5.89
N PRO A 203 -10.36 19.86 -5.87
CA PRO A 203 -9.61 20.32 -7.05
C PRO A 203 -8.51 19.34 -7.50
N VAL A 204 -7.92 18.58 -6.57
CA VAL A 204 -6.93 17.54 -6.91
C VAL A 204 -7.63 16.28 -7.46
N VAL A 205 -8.80 15.93 -6.93
CA VAL A 205 -9.65 14.84 -7.46
C VAL A 205 -10.07 15.15 -8.90
N ASP A 206 -10.53 16.37 -9.16
CA ASP A 206 -10.92 16.83 -10.49
C ASP A 206 -9.74 16.76 -11.48
N ALA A 207 -8.54 17.16 -11.04
CA ALA A 207 -7.32 17.05 -11.82
C ALA A 207 -6.96 15.59 -12.16
N VAL A 208 -7.17 14.66 -11.21
CA VAL A 208 -6.97 13.22 -11.45
C VAL A 208 -7.96 12.72 -12.50
N LEU A 209 -9.25 13.01 -12.37
CA LEU A 209 -10.28 12.58 -13.32
C LEU A 209 -10.05 13.17 -14.72
N ALA A 210 -9.77 14.47 -14.81
CA ALA A 210 -9.43 15.12 -16.07
C ALA A 210 -8.17 14.50 -16.70
N GLY A 211 -7.15 14.23 -15.89
CA GLY A 211 -5.94 13.52 -16.31
C GLY A 211 -6.22 12.13 -16.89
N GLY A 212 -7.11 11.37 -16.24
CA GLY A 212 -7.53 10.04 -16.69
C GLY A 212 -8.26 10.07 -18.02
N ARG A 213 -9.22 11.00 -18.18
CA ARG A 213 -9.95 11.20 -19.44
C ARG A 213 -9.03 11.59 -20.58
N ALA A 214 -8.11 12.51 -20.33
CA ALA A 214 -7.12 12.92 -21.33
C ALA A 214 -6.18 11.76 -21.71
N GLY A 215 -5.75 10.94 -20.74
CA GLY A 215 -4.89 9.79 -21.00
C GLY A 215 -5.57 8.62 -21.72
N ALA A 216 -6.90 8.61 -21.71
CA ALA A 216 -7.78 7.65 -22.40
C ALA A 216 -8.16 8.05 -23.83
N SER A 217 -7.69 9.19 -24.34
CA SER A 217 -8.12 9.77 -25.63
C SER A 217 -7.95 8.83 -26.84
N ASP A 218 -7.05 7.85 -26.77
CA ASP A 218 -6.75 6.86 -27.80
C ASP A 218 -7.28 5.44 -27.47
N ASN A 219 -8.02 5.28 -26.36
CA ASN A 219 -8.65 4.02 -25.96
C ASN A 219 -10.06 4.27 -25.40
N ALA A 220 -11.04 4.34 -26.30
CA ALA A 220 -12.44 4.58 -25.94
C ALA A 220 -13.07 3.48 -25.05
N ALA A 221 -12.45 2.31 -24.94
CA ALA A 221 -12.96 1.22 -24.09
C ALA A 221 -12.63 1.41 -22.60
N CYS A 222 -11.69 2.29 -22.27
CA CYS A 222 -11.27 2.55 -20.89
C CYS A 222 -11.31 4.06 -20.62
N PRO A 223 -12.34 4.59 -19.94
CA PRO A 223 -12.59 6.03 -19.85
C PRO A 223 -11.56 6.80 -19.02
N LEU A 224 -10.90 6.13 -18.07
CA LEU A 224 -9.79 6.68 -17.30
C LEU A 224 -8.52 5.87 -17.54
N MET A 225 -7.49 6.51 -18.08
CA MET A 225 -6.19 5.88 -18.34
C MET A 225 -5.05 6.81 -17.95
N TYR A 226 -4.01 6.23 -17.34
CA TYR A 226 -2.87 6.99 -16.81
C TYR A 226 -1.55 6.39 -17.31
N ARG A 227 -0.49 7.21 -17.30
CA ARG A 227 0.87 6.77 -17.61
C ARG A 227 1.81 7.16 -16.47
N TRP A 228 2.69 6.23 -16.11
CA TRP A 228 3.85 6.50 -15.26
C TRP A 228 5.11 6.02 -16.00
N HIS A 229 6.10 6.89 -16.12
CA HIS A 229 7.26 6.70 -17.02
C HIS A 229 6.91 6.21 -18.43
N GLY A 230 5.78 6.69 -18.98
CA GLY A 230 5.29 6.33 -20.32
C GLY A 230 4.48 5.04 -20.39
N THR A 231 4.48 4.22 -19.33
CA THR A 231 3.78 2.93 -19.29
C THR A 231 2.40 3.07 -18.64
N ARG A 232 1.41 2.34 -19.18
CA ARG A 232 0.03 2.28 -18.68
C ARG A 232 -0.15 1.15 -17.67
N TYR A 233 0.28 1.37 -16.44
CA TYR A 233 0.20 0.37 -15.38
C TYR A 233 -1.24 0.14 -14.92
N TRP A 234 -1.53 -1.10 -14.51
CA TRP A 234 -2.82 -1.50 -13.96
C TRP A 234 -2.81 -1.68 -12.44
N GLY A 235 -1.67 -2.03 -11.87
CA GLY A 235 -1.55 -2.43 -10.47
C GLY A 235 -1.76 -1.31 -9.45
N ALA A 236 -1.70 -1.66 -8.16
CA ALA A 236 -2.01 -0.76 -7.05
C ALA A 236 -0.97 0.33 -6.82
N ALA A 237 0.32 0.04 -7.07
CA ALA A 237 1.39 0.98 -6.79
C ALA A 237 1.39 2.14 -7.80
N ASN A 238 1.59 1.82 -9.08
CA ASN A 238 1.85 2.82 -10.12
C ASN A 238 0.72 2.94 -11.16
N GLY A 239 -0.43 2.29 -10.94
CA GLY A 239 -1.43 2.03 -11.98
C GLY A 239 -2.87 2.35 -11.63
N LEU A 240 -3.77 1.90 -12.52
CA LEU A 240 -5.22 2.14 -12.44
C LEU A 240 -5.80 1.74 -11.08
N ALA A 241 -5.47 0.55 -10.55
CA ALA A 241 -6.06 0.04 -9.31
C ALA A 241 -5.85 1.01 -8.15
N GLY A 242 -4.64 1.54 -7.97
CA GLY A 242 -4.35 2.45 -6.86
C GLY A 242 -5.00 3.82 -7.01
N ILE A 243 -5.12 4.31 -8.24
CA ILE A 243 -5.81 5.57 -8.52
C ILE A 243 -7.30 5.42 -8.23
N LEU A 244 -7.93 4.35 -8.73
CA LEU A 244 -9.35 4.08 -8.52
C LEU A 244 -9.66 3.79 -7.06
N GLN A 245 -8.80 3.04 -6.36
CA GLN A 245 -8.89 2.82 -4.92
C GLN A 245 -9.05 4.14 -4.17
N VAL A 246 -8.23 5.15 -4.49
CA VAL A 246 -8.31 6.46 -3.85
C VAL A 246 -9.56 7.23 -4.26
N LEU A 247 -9.92 7.25 -5.55
CA LEU A 247 -11.12 7.93 -6.04
C LEU A 247 -12.41 7.43 -5.38
N LEU A 248 -12.49 6.14 -5.05
CA LEU A 248 -13.63 5.51 -4.37
C LEU A 248 -13.89 6.04 -2.94
N HIS A 249 -12.98 6.86 -2.37
CA HIS A 249 -13.18 7.51 -1.07
C HIS A 249 -13.75 8.93 -1.18
N PHE A 250 -13.91 9.49 -2.38
CA PHE A 250 -14.38 10.86 -2.58
C PHE A 250 -15.84 10.90 -3.07
N PRO A 251 -16.58 11.98 -2.73
CA PRO A 251 -17.88 12.23 -3.33
C PRO A 251 -17.69 12.65 -4.79
N LEU A 252 -18.04 11.74 -5.70
CA LEU A 252 -17.90 11.94 -7.15
C LEU A 252 -19.26 12.30 -7.79
N SER A 253 -19.24 13.00 -8.92
CA SER A 253 -20.45 13.21 -9.72
C SER A 253 -20.92 11.89 -10.33
N ILE A 254 -22.18 11.83 -10.79
CA ILE A 254 -22.71 10.61 -11.43
C ILE A 254 -21.87 10.21 -12.65
N GLU A 255 -21.41 11.19 -13.43
CA GLU A 255 -20.56 10.95 -14.60
C GLU A 255 -19.19 10.39 -14.21
N ASP A 256 -18.55 10.99 -13.19
CA ASP A 256 -17.25 10.51 -12.68
C ASP A 256 -17.36 9.10 -12.07
N VAL A 257 -18.47 8.79 -11.38
CA VAL A 257 -18.74 7.45 -10.86
C VAL A 257 -18.83 6.43 -11.99
N GLU A 258 -19.53 6.75 -13.07
CA GLU A 258 -19.66 5.82 -14.20
C GLU A 258 -18.32 5.62 -14.93
N ASP A 259 -17.48 6.66 -15.04
CA ASP A 259 -16.11 6.52 -15.54
C ASP A 259 -15.28 5.56 -14.66
N VAL A 260 -15.33 5.72 -13.33
CA VAL A 260 -14.64 4.82 -12.38
C VAL A 260 -15.12 3.38 -12.55
N LYS A 261 -16.45 3.14 -12.59
CA LYS A 261 -17.02 1.80 -12.78
C LYS A 261 -16.64 1.19 -14.12
N ALA A 262 -16.71 1.97 -15.20
CA ALA A 262 -16.38 1.51 -16.53
C ALA A 262 -14.89 1.17 -16.67
N THR A 263 -13.98 1.93 -16.04
CA THR A 263 -12.56 1.56 -15.97
C THR A 263 -12.35 0.26 -15.18
N LEU A 264 -13.02 0.07 -14.04
CA LEU A 264 -12.94 -1.21 -13.30
C LEU A 264 -13.44 -2.38 -14.15
N ARG A 265 -14.58 -2.21 -14.82
CA ARG A 265 -15.14 -3.23 -15.74
C ARG A 265 -14.19 -3.52 -16.91
N TYR A 266 -13.54 -2.50 -17.46
CA TYR A 266 -12.52 -2.66 -18.48
C TYR A 266 -11.38 -3.57 -18.00
N MET A 267 -10.85 -3.32 -16.79
CA MET A 267 -9.79 -4.15 -16.21
C MET A 267 -10.27 -5.59 -15.96
N MET A 268 -11.50 -5.76 -15.44
CA MET A 268 -12.12 -7.07 -15.22
C MET A 268 -12.28 -7.88 -16.52
N SER A 269 -12.72 -7.23 -17.60
CA SER A 269 -12.93 -7.88 -18.90
C SER A 269 -11.63 -8.24 -19.62
N ASN A 270 -10.52 -7.59 -19.28
CA ASN A 270 -9.23 -7.76 -19.96
C ASN A 270 -8.17 -8.47 -19.07
N ARG A 271 -8.61 -9.19 -18.03
CA ARG A 271 -7.76 -10.10 -17.26
C ARG A 271 -7.24 -11.28 -18.11
N PHE A 272 -6.20 -11.96 -17.64
CA PHE A 272 -5.68 -13.14 -18.31
C PHE A 272 -6.75 -14.25 -18.36
N PRO A 273 -7.08 -14.79 -19.54
CA PRO A 273 -8.26 -15.64 -19.72
C PRO A 273 -8.15 -16.99 -19.01
N HIS A 274 -6.93 -17.51 -18.81
CA HIS A 274 -6.71 -18.83 -18.22
C HIS A 274 -6.55 -18.79 -16.69
N SER A 275 -5.76 -17.85 -16.18
CA SER A 275 -5.48 -17.74 -14.74
C SER A 275 -6.50 -16.89 -14.00
N GLY A 276 -7.14 -15.93 -14.68
CA GLY A 276 -7.94 -14.88 -14.04
C GLY A 276 -7.09 -13.76 -13.41
N ASN A 277 -5.76 -13.84 -13.49
CA ASN A 277 -4.85 -12.80 -12.97
C ASN A 277 -4.90 -11.54 -13.86
N TYR A 278 -4.32 -10.44 -13.38
CA TYR A 278 -4.33 -9.16 -14.07
C TYR A 278 -2.93 -8.82 -14.62
N PRO A 279 -2.84 -8.24 -15.82
CA PRO A 279 -1.56 -7.78 -16.37
C PRO A 279 -0.98 -6.64 -15.53
N SER A 280 0.34 -6.50 -15.52
CA SER A 280 1.00 -5.38 -14.84
C SER A 280 0.74 -4.04 -15.54
N SER A 281 0.60 -4.06 -16.87
CA SER A 281 0.33 -2.91 -17.71
C SER A 281 -0.40 -3.29 -19.00
N GLU A 282 -0.96 -2.30 -19.69
CA GLU A 282 -1.61 -2.48 -21.00
C GLU A 282 -0.74 -3.28 -21.97
N GLY A 283 -1.33 -4.31 -22.59
CA GLY A 283 -0.67 -5.14 -23.60
C GLY A 283 0.44 -6.06 -23.10
N ASN A 284 0.72 -6.12 -21.79
CA ASN A 284 1.73 -7.03 -21.26
C ASN A 284 1.20 -8.47 -21.21
N PRO A 285 1.77 -9.42 -21.98
CA PRO A 285 1.28 -10.80 -22.02
C PRO A 285 1.83 -11.67 -20.86
N ARG A 286 2.67 -11.12 -19.98
CA ARG A 286 3.37 -11.88 -18.94
C ARG A 286 2.50 -12.08 -17.71
N ASP A 287 1.83 -13.24 -17.65
CA ASP A 287 1.08 -13.67 -16.47
C ASP A 287 1.98 -14.28 -15.38
N LYS A 288 2.69 -13.41 -14.66
CA LYS A 288 3.65 -13.83 -13.61
C LYS A 288 3.38 -13.23 -12.23
N LEU A 289 2.96 -11.96 -12.18
CA LEU A 289 2.93 -11.19 -10.94
C LEU A 289 1.57 -11.37 -10.25
N VAL A 290 1.59 -11.91 -9.04
CA VAL A 290 0.45 -11.99 -8.12
C VAL A 290 0.85 -11.25 -6.85
N GLN A 291 0.75 -9.92 -6.90
CA GLN A 291 1.31 -9.00 -5.92
C GLN A 291 0.34 -7.84 -5.69
N TRP A 292 0.49 -7.12 -4.58
CA TRP A 292 -0.23 -5.87 -4.37
C TRP A 292 0.15 -4.85 -5.44
N SER A 293 1.45 -4.66 -5.65
CA SER A 293 1.97 -3.70 -6.63
C SER A 293 1.48 -3.98 -8.05
N HIS A 294 1.46 -5.25 -8.47
CA HIS A 294 1.05 -5.70 -9.80
C HIS A 294 0.33 -7.06 -9.77
N GLY A 295 -0.91 -7.09 -10.26
CA GLY A 295 -1.69 -8.32 -10.44
C GLY A 295 -2.88 -8.44 -9.48
N ALA A 296 -3.29 -9.69 -9.23
CA ALA A 296 -4.58 -9.98 -8.59
C ALA A 296 -4.74 -9.44 -7.17
N THR A 297 -3.70 -9.36 -6.35
CA THR A 297 -3.84 -8.89 -4.96
C THR A 297 -4.30 -7.44 -4.89
N GLY A 298 -3.62 -6.53 -5.58
CA GLY A 298 -4.01 -5.11 -5.61
C GLY A 298 -5.42 -4.94 -6.20
N MET A 299 -5.77 -5.74 -7.21
CA MET A 299 -7.10 -5.75 -7.80
C MET A 299 -8.18 -6.27 -6.85
N ALA A 300 -7.93 -7.36 -6.13
CA ALA A 300 -8.89 -7.93 -5.18
C ALA A 300 -9.28 -6.90 -4.11
N ILE A 301 -8.29 -6.21 -3.53
CA ILE A 301 -8.51 -5.19 -2.51
C ILE A 301 -9.30 -4.01 -3.08
N THR A 302 -8.95 -3.55 -4.28
CA THR A 302 -9.66 -2.44 -4.96
C THR A 302 -11.10 -2.79 -5.30
N LEU A 303 -11.34 -4.02 -5.76
CA LEU A 303 -12.69 -4.51 -6.08
C LEU A 303 -13.53 -4.72 -4.83
N CYS A 304 -12.92 -5.06 -3.68
CA CYS A 304 -13.63 -5.06 -2.40
C CYS A 304 -14.14 -3.64 -2.09
N LYS A 305 -13.28 -2.63 -2.19
CA LYS A 305 -13.68 -1.23 -1.99
C LYS A 305 -14.77 -0.80 -2.97
N ALA A 306 -14.66 -1.17 -4.25
CA ALA A 306 -15.68 -0.89 -5.25
C ALA A 306 -17.03 -1.53 -4.88
N SER A 307 -17.03 -2.76 -4.39
CA SER A 307 -18.25 -3.45 -3.97
C SER A 307 -18.90 -2.79 -2.74
N GLU A 308 -18.12 -2.23 -1.82
CA GLU A 308 -18.66 -1.46 -0.68
C GLU A 308 -19.35 -0.18 -1.14
N MET A 309 -18.74 0.53 -2.11
CA MET A 309 -19.28 1.79 -2.64
C MET A 309 -20.47 1.56 -3.58
N PHE A 310 -20.51 0.41 -4.25
CA PHE A 310 -21.51 0.07 -5.26
C PHE A 310 -22.21 -1.27 -4.95
N PRO A 311 -22.97 -1.37 -3.84
CA PRO A 311 -23.53 -2.64 -3.36
C PRO A 311 -24.54 -3.29 -4.33
N ASN A 312 -25.09 -2.51 -5.27
CA ASN A 312 -26.01 -3.02 -6.30
C ASN A 312 -25.28 -3.62 -7.52
N ASP A 313 -24.01 -3.25 -7.74
CA ASP A 313 -23.16 -3.73 -8.84
C ASP A 313 -22.42 -5.00 -8.37
N ARG A 314 -23.16 -6.10 -8.25
CA ARG A 314 -22.67 -7.38 -7.69
C ARG A 314 -21.47 -7.96 -8.43
N GLU A 315 -21.22 -7.54 -9.67
CA GLU A 315 -20.05 -7.95 -10.44
C GLU A 315 -18.72 -7.59 -9.76
N PHE A 316 -18.66 -6.49 -8.99
CA PHE A 316 -17.43 -6.12 -8.28
C PHE A 316 -17.13 -7.10 -7.14
N ARG A 317 -18.15 -7.51 -6.38
CA ARG A 317 -18.01 -8.56 -5.34
C ARG A 317 -17.50 -9.86 -5.96
N ASN A 318 -18.11 -10.29 -7.06
CA ASN A 318 -17.74 -11.54 -7.72
C ASN A 318 -16.30 -11.49 -8.25
N ALA A 319 -15.92 -10.39 -8.89
CA ALA A 319 -14.57 -10.22 -9.40
C ALA A 319 -13.52 -10.11 -8.28
N ALA A 320 -13.84 -9.51 -7.13
CA ALA A 320 -12.98 -9.51 -5.96
C ALA A 320 -12.70 -10.93 -5.47
N ILE A 321 -13.75 -11.77 -5.37
CA ILE A 321 -13.64 -13.18 -4.98
C ILE A 321 -12.79 -13.96 -5.98
N GLU A 322 -13.05 -13.78 -7.28
CA GLU A 322 -12.28 -14.44 -8.34
C GLU A 322 -10.80 -14.03 -8.31
N ALA A 323 -10.49 -12.75 -8.05
CA ALA A 323 -9.12 -12.30 -7.83
C ALA A 323 -8.51 -12.93 -6.57
N GLY A 324 -9.27 -13.08 -5.49
CA GLY A 324 -8.88 -13.81 -4.28
C GLY A 324 -8.53 -15.28 -4.56
N GLU A 325 -9.25 -15.96 -5.44
CA GLU A 325 -8.92 -17.33 -5.86
C GLU A 325 -7.58 -17.40 -6.61
N VAL A 326 -7.21 -16.38 -7.38
CA VAL A 326 -5.87 -16.27 -7.99
C VAL A 326 -4.80 -16.14 -6.91
N VAL A 327 -5.02 -15.27 -5.93
CA VAL A 327 -4.10 -15.07 -4.80
C VAL A 327 -3.96 -16.36 -3.99
N TRP A 328 -5.04 -17.12 -3.79
CA TRP A 328 -4.96 -18.41 -3.09
C TRP A 328 -4.12 -19.43 -3.84
N LYS A 329 -4.29 -19.53 -5.17
CA LYS A 329 -3.57 -20.51 -6.00
C LYS A 329 -2.11 -20.14 -6.25
N SER A 330 -1.74 -18.86 -6.21
CA SER A 330 -0.44 -18.41 -6.72
C SER A 330 0.17 -17.23 -5.96
N GLY A 331 -0.40 -16.81 -4.83
CA GLY A 331 0.07 -15.68 -4.02
C GLY A 331 1.14 -16.05 -2.98
N LEU A 332 1.46 -17.33 -2.79
CA LEU A 332 2.56 -17.75 -1.92
C LEU A 332 3.89 -17.61 -2.67
N VAL A 333 4.57 -16.49 -2.46
CA VAL A 333 5.77 -16.08 -3.19
C VAL A 333 7.02 -16.11 -2.30
N LYS A 334 8.21 -16.03 -2.91
CA LYS A 334 9.51 -16.07 -2.22
C LYS A 334 9.87 -14.76 -1.48
N LYS A 335 9.08 -13.70 -1.64
CA LYS A 335 9.27 -12.40 -0.96
C LYS A 335 8.34 -12.29 0.25
N VAL A 336 8.76 -11.52 1.26
CA VAL A 336 8.01 -11.41 2.54
C VAL A 336 7.15 -10.15 2.64
N GLY A 337 7.57 -9.02 2.04
CA GLY A 337 6.98 -7.70 2.30
C GLY A 337 5.55 -7.46 1.79
N LEU A 338 5.06 -6.23 1.99
CA LEU A 338 3.71 -5.82 1.57
C LEU A 338 3.58 -5.57 0.06
N ALA A 339 4.63 -5.07 -0.59
CA ALA A 339 4.51 -4.62 -1.98
C ALA A 339 4.30 -5.79 -2.95
N ASP A 340 5.05 -6.86 -2.73
CA ASP A 340 5.20 -7.96 -3.66
C ASP A 340 5.47 -9.32 -3.00
N GLY A 341 5.30 -9.39 -1.68
CA GLY A 341 5.51 -10.57 -0.87
C GLY A 341 4.23 -11.24 -0.37
N ALA A 342 4.41 -12.36 0.31
CA ALA A 342 3.31 -13.11 0.89
C ALA A 342 2.56 -12.30 1.97
N ALA A 343 3.22 -11.37 2.68
CA ALA A 343 2.51 -10.57 3.68
C ALA A 343 1.46 -9.67 3.02
N GLY A 344 1.82 -8.97 1.94
CA GLY A 344 0.88 -8.15 1.18
C GLY A 344 -0.24 -8.96 0.54
N ASN A 345 0.07 -10.16 0.05
CA ASN A 345 -0.92 -11.05 -0.56
C ASN A 345 -1.98 -11.53 0.44
N ALA A 346 -1.63 -11.72 1.72
CA ALA A 346 -2.59 -12.10 2.75
C ALA A 346 -3.71 -11.06 2.95
N TYR A 347 -3.43 -9.78 2.72
CA TYR A 347 -4.43 -8.71 2.86
C TYR A 347 -5.57 -8.78 1.82
N ALA A 348 -5.37 -9.46 0.68
CA ALA A 348 -6.49 -9.74 -0.22
C ALA A 348 -7.57 -10.58 0.48
N PHE A 349 -7.16 -11.56 1.29
CA PHE A 349 -8.09 -12.37 2.07
C PHE A 349 -8.68 -11.61 3.25
N LEU A 350 -7.89 -10.78 3.95
CA LEU A 350 -8.43 -9.92 5.00
C LEU A 350 -9.50 -8.96 4.44
N SER A 351 -9.28 -8.40 3.25
CA SER A 351 -10.26 -7.55 2.57
C SER A 351 -11.52 -8.31 2.18
N LEU A 352 -11.37 -9.52 1.65
CA LEU A 352 -12.50 -10.40 1.32
C LEU A 352 -13.26 -10.85 2.57
N TYR A 353 -12.57 -11.11 3.69
CA TYR A 353 -13.21 -11.41 4.95
C TYR A 353 -14.09 -10.26 5.42
N ARG A 354 -13.57 -9.02 5.42
CA ARG A 354 -14.36 -7.84 5.79
C ARG A 354 -15.54 -7.60 4.85
N LEU A 355 -15.37 -7.84 3.55
CA LEU A 355 -16.44 -7.68 2.57
C LEU A 355 -17.55 -8.75 2.69
N THR A 356 -17.16 -10.01 2.94
CA THR A 356 -18.06 -11.16 2.81
C THR A 356 -18.57 -11.71 4.13
N GLY A 357 -17.81 -11.56 5.22
CA GLY A 357 -18.03 -12.22 6.50
C GLY A 357 -17.76 -13.72 6.50
N GLU A 358 -17.20 -14.28 5.41
CA GLU A 358 -16.98 -15.73 5.27
C GLU A 358 -15.63 -16.15 5.90
N SER A 359 -15.66 -17.07 6.87
CA SER A 359 -14.47 -17.48 7.65
C SER A 359 -13.34 -18.06 6.80
N ILE A 360 -13.63 -18.62 5.63
CA ILE A 360 -12.62 -19.17 4.72
C ILE A 360 -11.54 -18.14 4.36
N TYR A 361 -11.89 -16.86 4.24
CA TYR A 361 -10.90 -15.82 3.93
C TYR A 361 -10.02 -15.48 5.13
N GLU A 362 -10.57 -15.49 6.34
CA GLU A 362 -9.79 -15.38 7.57
C GLU A 362 -8.83 -16.57 7.72
N GLU A 363 -9.29 -17.79 7.46
CA GLU A 363 -8.47 -19.01 7.47
C GLU A 363 -7.32 -18.93 6.45
N ARG A 364 -7.57 -18.43 5.23
CA ARG A 364 -6.55 -18.21 4.20
C ARG A 364 -5.53 -17.15 4.58
N ALA A 365 -5.96 -16.04 5.20
CA ALA A 365 -5.05 -15.03 5.73
C ALA A 365 -4.12 -15.63 6.81
N ASN A 366 -4.70 -16.41 7.72
CA ASN A 366 -3.94 -17.13 8.75
C ASN A 366 -2.94 -18.14 8.14
N ALA A 367 -3.32 -18.86 7.09
CA ALA A 367 -2.40 -19.78 6.41
C ALA A 367 -1.16 -19.07 5.86
N PHE A 368 -1.33 -17.88 5.26
CA PHE A 368 -0.21 -17.06 4.79
C PHE A 368 0.66 -16.55 5.94
N ALA A 369 0.04 -16.17 7.06
CA ALA A 369 0.77 -15.74 8.25
C ALA A 369 1.56 -16.88 8.90
N SER A 370 0.99 -18.08 8.99
CA SER A 370 1.69 -19.28 9.47
C SER A 370 2.85 -19.64 8.54
N PHE A 371 2.67 -19.56 7.22
CA PHE A 371 3.77 -19.74 6.27
C PHE A 371 4.92 -18.76 6.54
N LEU A 372 4.61 -17.47 6.72
CA LEU A 372 5.63 -16.46 7.06
C LEU A 372 6.29 -16.75 8.40
N TYR A 373 5.54 -17.21 9.40
CA TYR A 373 6.10 -17.53 10.72
C TYR A 373 7.19 -18.61 10.64
N HIS A 374 7.00 -19.60 9.76
CA HIS A 374 7.97 -20.67 9.57
C HIS A 374 9.12 -20.33 8.62
N ASN A 375 8.90 -19.45 7.63
CA ASN A 375 9.82 -19.30 6.49
C ASN A 375 10.42 -17.89 6.32
N ALA A 376 9.91 -16.84 7.00
CA ALA A 376 10.29 -15.46 6.70
C ALA A 376 11.80 -15.19 6.82
N SER A 377 12.47 -15.72 7.84
CA SER A 377 13.92 -15.53 8.03
C SER A 377 14.76 -16.11 6.89
N GLU A 378 14.37 -17.29 6.39
CA GLU A 378 15.04 -17.93 5.25
C GLU A 378 14.77 -17.18 3.95
N LEU A 379 13.52 -16.80 3.72
CA LEU A 379 13.11 -16.05 2.52
C LEU A 379 13.81 -14.71 2.40
N VAL A 380 13.97 -13.99 3.52
CA VAL A 380 14.75 -12.74 3.55
C VAL A 380 16.19 -13.01 3.16
N THR A 381 16.84 -14.03 3.74
CA THR A 381 18.25 -14.36 3.45
C THR A 381 18.47 -14.71 1.97
N ILE A 382 17.52 -15.40 1.34
CA ILE A 382 17.58 -15.77 -0.09
C ILE A 382 17.32 -14.54 -0.98
N GLY A 383 16.36 -13.69 -0.62
CA GLY A 383 16.06 -12.45 -1.34
C GLY A 383 17.19 -11.41 -1.27
N ASP A 384 17.98 -11.44 -0.21
CA ASP A 384 19.00 -10.42 0.10
C ASP A 384 20.36 -10.65 -0.60
N ALA A 385 20.51 -11.71 -1.40
CA ALA A 385 21.72 -11.94 -2.20
C ALA A 385 22.03 -10.82 -3.22
N ARG A 386 21.16 -9.79 -3.36
CA ARG A 386 21.33 -8.67 -4.30
C ARG A 386 21.09 -7.26 -3.73
N GLY A 387 20.83 -7.03 -2.44
CA GLY A 387 20.65 -5.65 -1.95
C GLY A 387 20.29 -5.46 -0.47
N ALA A 388 21.31 -5.42 0.39
CA ALA A 388 21.28 -5.41 1.85
C ALA A 388 20.51 -4.28 2.60
N ASN A 389 19.73 -3.41 1.93
CA ASN A 389 19.25 -2.17 2.58
C ASN A 389 17.74 -2.13 2.91
N HIS A 390 16.94 -3.12 2.51
CA HIS A 390 15.46 -3.04 2.67
C HIS A 390 14.81 -4.27 3.34
N ALA A 391 15.61 -5.22 3.84
CA ALA A 391 15.14 -6.45 4.49
C ALA A 391 14.22 -6.20 5.72
N PHE A 392 14.34 -5.04 6.36
CA PHE A 392 13.52 -4.63 7.52
C PHE A 392 12.54 -3.51 7.20
N SER A 393 12.40 -3.12 5.94
CA SER A 393 11.46 -2.08 5.54
C SER A 393 10.00 -2.55 5.59
N LEU A 394 9.06 -1.60 5.60
CA LEU A 394 7.63 -1.90 5.66
C LEU A 394 7.13 -2.58 4.39
N PHE A 395 7.50 -2.09 3.22
CA PHE A 395 6.94 -2.61 1.97
C PHE A 395 7.73 -3.73 1.31
N GLN A 396 9.04 -3.83 1.55
CA GLN A 396 9.87 -4.91 0.96
C GLN A 396 10.31 -5.95 1.99
N GLY A 397 10.24 -5.62 3.28
CA GLY A 397 10.87 -6.38 4.35
C GLY A 397 9.95 -6.89 5.46
N LEU A 398 10.57 -7.25 6.57
CA LEU A 398 9.96 -7.90 7.72
C LEU A 398 9.01 -7.02 8.53
N ALA A 399 9.12 -5.69 8.42
CA ALA A 399 8.18 -4.80 9.08
C ALA A 399 6.76 -4.95 8.52
N GLY A 400 6.63 -5.25 7.23
CA GLY A 400 5.36 -5.62 6.61
C GLY A 400 4.75 -6.90 7.18
N THR A 401 5.58 -7.93 7.39
CA THR A 401 5.18 -9.18 8.03
C THR A 401 4.71 -8.95 9.47
N ALA A 402 5.42 -8.11 10.24
CA ALA A 402 5.01 -7.76 11.59
C ALA A 402 3.63 -7.08 11.60
N CYS A 403 3.39 -6.12 10.70
CA CYS A 403 2.08 -5.47 10.56
C CYS A 403 0.98 -6.47 10.22
N LEU A 404 1.21 -7.40 9.29
CA LEU A 404 0.24 -8.46 8.99
C LEU A 404 -0.12 -9.28 10.23
N TRP A 405 0.87 -9.70 11.01
CA TRP A 405 0.61 -10.50 12.21
C TRP A 405 -0.16 -9.74 13.27
N PHE A 406 0.06 -8.43 13.41
CA PHE A 406 -0.79 -7.58 14.26
C PHE A 406 -2.23 -7.50 13.74
N ASP A 407 -2.41 -7.31 12.43
CA ASP A 407 -3.73 -7.14 11.82
C ASP A 407 -4.58 -8.41 11.83
N ILE A 408 -3.96 -9.59 11.74
CA ILE A 408 -4.66 -10.88 11.84
C ILE A 408 -5.24 -11.12 13.23
N LEU A 409 -4.72 -10.47 14.28
CA LEU A 409 -5.29 -10.60 15.61
C LEU A 409 -6.65 -9.90 15.75
N LYS A 410 -7.00 -8.98 14.83
CA LYS A 410 -8.26 -8.25 14.77
C LYS A 410 -8.72 -8.09 13.30
N PRO A 411 -9.04 -9.19 12.61
CA PRO A 411 -9.20 -9.22 11.14
C PRO A 411 -10.30 -8.29 10.63
N GLU A 412 -11.36 -8.07 11.40
CA GLU A 412 -12.44 -7.11 11.12
C GLU A 412 -11.96 -5.65 11.02
N SER A 413 -10.88 -5.31 11.75
CA SER A 413 -10.29 -3.97 11.78
C SER A 413 -9.04 -3.81 10.92
N SER A 414 -8.53 -4.91 10.35
CA SER A 414 -7.31 -4.92 9.53
C SER A 414 -7.42 -3.99 8.32
N ARG A 415 -6.31 -3.38 7.90
CA ARG A 415 -6.23 -2.49 6.73
C ARG A 415 -4.85 -2.61 6.10
N PHE A 416 -4.78 -2.88 4.79
CA PHE A 416 -3.50 -2.86 4.08
C PHE A 416 -2.81 -1.49 4.30
N PRO A 417 -1.61 -1.44 4.92
CA PRO A 417 -0.91 -0.20 5.21
C PRO A 417 -0.66 0.65 3.97
N GLY A 418 -1.08 1.92 3.97
CA GLY A 418 -0.85 2.82 2.83
C GLY A 418 -1.75 2.58 1.62
N TYR A 419 -2.79 1.74 1.74
CA TYR A 419 -3.74 1.45 0.66
C TYR A 419 -5.21 1.45 1.11
N GLU A 420 -5.53 0.81 2.23
CA GLU A 420 -6.88 0.78 2.81
C GLU A 420 -6.98 1.71 4.03
N LEU A 421 -8.20 2.20 4.32
CA LEU A 421 -8.48 3.20 5.36
C LEU A 421 -9.51 2.76 6.40
#